data_AF-X1DFS1-F1
#
_entry.id   AF-X1DFS1-F1
#
_cell.length_a   1.000
_cell.length_b   1.000
_cell.length_c   1.000
_cell.angle_alpha   90.00
_cell.angle_beta   90.00
_cell.angle_gamma   90.00
#
_symmetry.space_group_name_H-M   'P 1'
#
loop_
_entity.id
_entity.type
_entity.pdbx_description
1 polymer ?
#
loop_
_entity_poly.entity_id
_entity_poly.type
_entity_poly.pdbx_seq_one_letter_code
_entity_poly.pdbx_strand_id
1 'polypeptide(L)'
;ISPTIFFNDTRTIGKNQDEFIERAKNEYGVKYNRGIPGDIREDPLTQDLIVKYANLDTGEVEEKIFDMIILANAVIPRRDADELAKILGIEQNDFGFFKTENSLEDLKSTIPGIYITGSCQSPDDIPNSVAKASGAASLAAQHAVQIPEEERVIELPPLKYVSPFDEPRIGVFVCDCGVNIAGYMDNEEIVEYLKTLPNVVFAMNNKYSCSEQTQQIIKD
;
A
#
# COMPACT_ATOMS: atom_id res chain seq x y z
N ILE A 1 22.88 2.60 -11.92
CA ILE A 1 22.65 1.63 -10.83
C ILE A 1 22.55 0.25 -11.48
N SER A 2 23.21 -0.79 -10.95
CA SER A 2 23.10 -2.18 -11.45
C SER A 2 22.41 -3.05 -10.38
N PRO A 3 21.08 -2.94 -10.21
CA PRO A 3 20.39 -3.65 -9.13
C PRO A 3 20.42 -5.16 -9.36
N THR A 4 20.73 -5.92 -8.31
CA THR A 4 20.65 -7.38 -8.29
C THR A 4 19.72 -7.82 -7.16
N ILE A 5 18.72 -8.64 -7.48
CA ILE A 5 17.81 -9.26 -6.52
C ILE A 5 18.27 -10.70 -6.32
N PHE A 6 18.58 -11.05 -5.07
CA PHE A 6 18.78 -12.42 -4.65
C PHE A 6 17.47 -13.01 -4.16
N PHE A 7 17.07 -14.16 -4.70
CA PHE A 7 15.80 -14.79 -4.38
C PHE A 7 15.90 -16.32 -4.45
N ASN A 8 15.04 -17.01 -3.70
CA ASN A 8 14.89 -18.46 -3.82
C ASN A 8 13.82 -18.82 -4.87
N ASP A 9 12.61 -18.29 -4.65
CA ASP A 9 11.44 -18.50 -5.50
C ASP A 9 10.76 -17.16 -5.74
N THR A 10 10.25 -16.99 -6.96
CA THR A 10 9.41 -15.84 -7.33
C THR A 10 7.98 -16.11 -6.88
N ARG A 11 7.38 -15.19 -6.13
CA ARG A 11 5.97 -15.28 -5.68
C ARG A 11 5.15 -14.13 -6.25
N THR A 12 4.92 -14.16 -7.57
CA THR A 12 4.11 -13.19 -8.31
C THR A 12 2.65 -13.62 -8.37
N ILE A 13 1.92 -13.42 -7.27
CA ILE A 13 0.51 -13.78 -7.19
C ILE A 13 -0.33 -12.57 -7.58
N GLY A 14 -1.27 -12.76 -8.50
CA GLY A 14 -2.22 -11.72 -8.92
C GLY A 14 -1.98 -11.23 -10.33
N LYS A 15 -2.90 -10.38 -10.79
CA LYS A 15 -2.90 -9.89 -12.17
C LYS A 15 -1.69 -8.97 -12.42
N ASN A 16 -1.01 -9.17 -13.55
CA ASN A 16 0.11 -8.36 -14.03
C ASN A 16 1.41 -8.42 -13.19
N GLN A 17 1.51 -9.31 -12.19
CA GLN A 17 2.70 -9.37 -11.32
C GLN A 17 3.89 -10.07 -11.99
N ASP A 18 3.64 -11.05 -12.85
CA ASP A 18 4.71 -11.71 -13.62
C ASP A 18 5.27 -10.75 -14.68
N GLU A 19 4.39 -10.05 -15.37
CA GLU A 19 4.72 -8.99 -16.32
C GLU A 19 5.52 -7.86 -15.65
N PHE A 20 5.27 -7.58 -14.36
CA PHE A 20 6.06 -6.61 -13.60
C PHE A 20 7.53 -7.04 -13.48
N ILE A 21 7.80 -8.33 -13.24
CA ILE A 21 9.16 -8.87 -13.17
C ILE A 21 9.81 -8.87 -14.55
N GLU A 22 9.09 -9.29 -15.59
CA GLU A 22 9.62 -9.25 -16.95
C GLU A 22 9.96 -7.82 -17.38
N ARG A 23 9.11 -6.86 -17.02
CA ARG A 23 9.39 -5.45 -17.23
C ARG A 23 10.63 -4.99 -16.46
N ALA A 24 10.77 -5.36 -15.19
CA ALA A 24 11.94 -5.04 -14.37
C ALA A 24 13.25 -5.56 -14.99
N LYS A 25 13.24 -6.78 -15.55
CA LYS A 25 14.39 -7.36 -16.27
C LYS A 25 14.67 -6.62 -17.58
N ASN A 26 13.65 -6.49 -18.43
CA ASN A 26 13.81 -6.10 -19.83
C ASN A 26 13.96 -4.58 -20.03
N GLU A 27 13.24 -3.76 -19.25
CA GLU A 27 13.25 -2.30 -19.39
C GLU A 27 14.20 -1.62 -18.41
N TYR A 28 14.34 -2.17 -17.19
CA TYR A 28 15.11 -1.54 -16.11
C TYR A 28 16.44 -2.24 -15.82
N GLY A 29 16.75 -3.35 -16.50
CA GLY A 29 18.02 -4.07 -16.38
C GLY A 29 18.25 -4.71 -15.01
N VAL A 30 17.18 -5.00 -14.26
CA VAL A 30 17.28 -5.66 -12.95
C VAL A 30 17.76 -7.09 -13.13
N LYS A 31 18.86 -7.44 -12.46
CA LYS A 31 19.40 -8.80 -12.47
C LYS A 31 18.74 -9.62 -11.38
N TYR A 32 18.22 -10.78 -11.73
CA TYR A 32 17.65 -11.74 -10.79
C TYR A 32 18.63 -12.89 -10.64
N ASN A 33 19.23 -13.03 -9.46
CA ASN A 33 20.13 -14.12 -9.11
C ASN A 33 19.39 -15.10 -8.23
N ARG A 34 19.14 -16.32 -8.72
CA ARG A 34 18.52 -17.36 -7.92
C ARG A 34 19.55 -17.89 -6.93
N GLY A 35 19.47 -17.41 -5.70
CA GLY A 35 20.50 -17.66 -4.71
C GLY A 35 20.11 -17.22 -3.32
N ILE A 36 20.74 -17.86 -2.32
CA ILE A 36 20.50 -17.60 -0.90
C ILE A 36 21.76 -16.94 -0.33
N PRO A 37 21.72 -15.63 -0.02
CA PRO A 37 22.80 -14.96 0.71
C PRO A 37 22.96 -15.61 2.08
N GLY A 38 24.20 -16.01 2.40
CA GLY A 38 24.54 -16.67 3.67
C GLY A 38 25.42 -15.81 4.57
N ASP A 39 26.18 -14.87 3.99
CA ASP A 39 27.08 -13.98 4.74
C ASP A 39 27.22 -12.63 4.01
N ILE A 40 27.31 -11.56 4.79
CA ILE A 40 27.52 -10.20 4.31
C ILE A 40 28.64 -9.61 5.16
N ARG A 41 29.72 -9.17 4.51
CA ARG A 41 30.86 -8.53 5.17
C ARG A 41 31.13 -7.17 4.57
N GLU A 42 31.45 -6.21 5.41
CA GLU A 42 31.94 -4.91 4.99
C GLU A 42 33.46 -4.93 4.93
N ASP A 43 34.03 -4.44 3.83
CA ASP A 43 35.47 -4.18 3.74
C ASP A 43 35.81 -2.95 4.59
N PRO A 44 36.70 -3.05 5.59
CA PRO A 44 37.00 -1.93 6.49
C PRO A 44 37.76 -0.77 5.83
N LEU A 45 38.33 -0.96 4.65
CA LEU A 45 39.07 0.07 3.90
C LEU A 45 38.18 0.75 2.87
N THR A 46 37.39 -0.02 2.11
CA THR A 46 36.55 0.52 1.03
C THR A 46 35.11 0.79 1.44
N GLN A 47 34.64 0.19 2.55
CA GLN A 47 33.24 0.15 2.99
C GLN A 47 32.31 -0.58 2.01
N ASP A 48 32.87 -1.32 1.05
CA ASP A 48 32.07 -2.13 0.13
C ASP A 48 31.50 -3.35 0.84
N LEU A 49 30.31 -3.77 0.41
CA LEU A 49 29.61 -4.91 0.96
C LEU A 49 29.83 -6.15 0.09
N ILE A 50 30.53 -7.13 0.65
CA ILE A 50 30.81 -8.43 0.04
C ILE A 50 29.70 -9.40 0.44
N VAL A 51 28.89 -9.79 -0.53
CA VAL A 51 27.79 -10.75 -0.36
C VAL A 51 28.25 -12.12 -0.81
N LYS A 52 28.25 -13.08 0.12
CA LYS A 52 28.47 -14.49 -0.17
C LYS A 52 27.13 -15.21 -0.25
N TYR A 53 26.87 -15.88 -1.37
CA TYR A 53 25.61 -16.55 -1.60
C TYR A 53 25.80 -17.92 -2.27
N ALA A 54 24.88 -18.84 -1.98
CA ALA A 54 24.76 -20.07 -2.75
C ALA A 54 24.00 -19.77 -4.05
N ASN A 55 24.63 -19.95 -5.19
CA ASN A 55 23.98 -19.86 -6.49
C ASN A 55 23.24 -21.17 -6.76
N LEU A 56 21.91 -21.09 -6.82
CA LEU A 56 21.06 -22.27 -6.97
C LEU A 56 20.99 -22.77 -8.42
N ASP A 57 21.41 -21.97 -9.39
CA ASP A 57 21.45 -22.36 -10.80
C ASP A 57 22.75 -23.12 -11.14
N THR A 58 23.87 -22.74 -10.52
CA THR A 58 25.18 -23.40 -10.73
C THR A 58 25.51 -24.44 -9.64
N GLY A 59 24.94 -24.30 -8.45
CA GLY A 59 25.27 -25.10 -7.28
C GLY A 59 26.55 -24.67 -6.55
N GLU A 60 27.16 -23.56 -6.96
CA GLU A 60 28.41 -23.04 -6.38
C GLU A 60 28.14 -21.95 -5.34
N VAL A 61 29.15 -21.69 -4.50
CA VAL A 61 29.14 -20.54 -3.58
C VAL A 61 29.95 -19.42 -4.21
N GLU A 62 29.29 -18.29 -4.45
CA GLU A 62 29.87 -17.13 -5.13
C GLU A 62 29.93 -15.93 -4.18
N GLU A 63 30.84 -14.99 -4.48
CA GLU A 63 30.97 -13.72 -3.76
C GLU A 63 30.83 -12.57 -4.75
N LYS A 64 30.08 -11.54 -4.36
CA LYS A 64 29.84 -10.36 -5.19
C LYS A 64 29.83 -9.10 -4.34
N ILE A 65 30.43 -8.03 -4.87
CA ILE A 65 30.62 -6.75 -4.19
C ILE A 65 29.50 -5.79 -4.58
N PHE A 66 28.96 -5.06 -3.60
CA PHE A 66 27.91 -4.06 -3.76
C PHE A 66 28.18 -2.83 -2.91
N ASP A 67 27.76 -1.66 -3.39
CA ASP A 67 27.86 -0.40 -2.64
C ASP A 67 26.75 -0.27 -1.58
N MET A 68 25.63 -0.99 -1.76
CA MET A 68 24.47 -0.94 -0.89
C MET A 68 23.70 -2.26 -0.92
N ILE A 69 23.22 -2.68 0.25
CA ILE A 69 22.33 -3.84 0.40
C ILE A 69 21.00 -3.39 0.99
N ILE A 70 19.92 -3.85 0.36
CA ILE A 70 18.55 -3.63 0.82
C ILE A 70 17.99 -4.98 1.29
N LEU A 71 17.62 -5.06 2.57
CA LEU A 71 16.98 -6.25 3.13
C LEU A 71 15.46 -6.16 2.93
N ALA A 72 14.92 -7.03 2.09
CA ALA A 72 13.47 -7.19 1.90
C ALA A 72 12.88 -7.95 3.10
N ASN A 73 12.69 -7.24 4.21
CA ASN A 73 12.26 -7.81 5.48
C ASN A 73 10.83 -8.38 5.42
N ALA A 74 10.60 -9.43 6.19
CA ALA A 74 9.28 -10.01 6.36
C ALA A 74 8.34 -9.06 7.11
N VAL A 75 7.05 -9.14 6.76
CA VAL A 75 5.97 -8.53 7.54
C VAL A 75 5.76 -9.37 8.80
N ILE A 76 5.76 -8.71 9.95
CA ILE A 76 5.47 -9.31 11.26
C ILE A 76 4.26 -8.60 11.89
N PRO A 77 3.58 -9.23 12.87
CA PRO A 77 2.50 -8.57 13.59
C PRO A 77 2.95 -7.26 14.24
N ARG A 78 1.99 -6.34 14.42
CA ARG A 78 2.24 -5.08 15.14
C ARG A 78 2.64 -5.38 16.59
N ARG A 79 3.52 -4.56 17.17
CA ARG A 79 4.11 -4.80 18.51
C ARG A 79 3.08 -4.93 19.64
N ASP A 80 1.92 -4.31 19.48
CA ASP A 80 0.81 -4.27 20.43
C ASP A 80 -0.39 -5.14 19.98
N ALA A 81 -0.19 -6.03 18.99
CA ALA A 81 -1.24 -6.93 18.52
C ALA A 81 -1.82 -7.78 19.65
N ASP A 82 -0.98 -8.28 20.57
CA ASP A 82 -1.40 -9.07 21.73
C ASP A 82 -2.28 -8.28 22.70
N GLU A 83 -2.00 -6.97 22.89
CA GLU A 83 -2.81 -6.10 23.74
C GLU A 83 -4.18 -5.87 23.11
N LEU A 84 -4.21 -5.59 21.80
CA LEU A 84 -5.44 -5.41 21.06
C LEU A 84 -6.28 -6.71 21.02
N ALA A 85 -5.64 -7.87 20.85
CA ALA A 85 -6.29 -9.17 20.91
C ALA A 85 -7.01 -9.36 22.25
N LYS A 86 -6.35 -9.04 23.37
CA LYS A 86 -6.94 -9.13 24.71
C LYS A 86 -8.11 -8.17 24.92
N ILE A 87 -7.99 -6.92 24.41
CA ILE A 87 -9.07 -5.92 24.50
C ILE A 87 -10.31 -6.39 23.73
N LEU A 88 -10.11 -6.92 22.52
CA LEU A 88 -11.19 -7.38 21.65
C LEU A 88 -11.69 -8.79 21.99
N GLY A 89 -10.93 -9.56 22.78
CA GLY A 89 -11.22 -10.96 23.10
C GLY A 89 -11.02 -11.92 21.92
N ILE A 90 -10.25 -11.54 20.89
CA ILE A 90 -9.99 -12.36 19.70
C ILE A 90 -8.69 -13.16 19.85
N GLU A 91 -8.60 -14.30 19.18
CA GLU A 91 -7.40 -15.14 19.18
C GLU A 91 -6.38 -14.70 18.13
N GLN A 92 -5.12 -15.09 18.34
CA GLN A 92 -4.05 -15.00 17.36
C GLN A 92 -3.67 -16.40 16.85
N ASN A 93 -3.08 -16.46 15.66
CA ASN A 93 -2.49 -17.69 15.12
C ASN A 93 -1.08 -17.91 15.68
N ASP A 94 -0.45 -19.04 15.30
CA ASP A 94 0.89 -19.44 15.78
C ASP A 94 2.01 -18.44 15.37
N PHE A 95 1.71 -17.52 14.45
CA PHE A 95 2.63 -16.48 13.98
C PHE A 95 2.35 -15.11 14.63
N GLY A 96 1.36 -15.00 15.53
CA GLY A 96 0.99 -13.78 16.24
C GLY A 96 0.07 -12.82 15.46
N PHE A 97 -0.43 -13.20 14.29
CA PHE A 97 -1.46 -12.42 13.58
C PHE A 97 -2.86 -12.77 14.08
N PHE A 98 -3.84 -11.89 13.88
CA PHE A 98 -5.23 -12.17 14.29
C PHE A 98 -5.82 -13.34 13.51
N LYS A 99 -6.41 -14.29 14.25
CA LYS A 99 -6.94 -15.53 13.72
C LYS A 99 -8.36 -15.33 13.20
N THR A 100 -8.65 -15.95 12.06
CA THR A 100 -10.01 -16.02 11.50
C THR A 100 -10.82 -17.13 12.17
N GLU A 101 -12.14 -17.09 12.02
CA GLU A 101 -13.07 -18.08 12.59
C GLU A 101 -12.65 -19.53 12.27
N ASN A 102 -12.22 -19.77 11.03
CA ASN A 102 -11.69 -21.06 10.55
C ASN A 102 -10.87 -20.87 9.26
N SER A 103 -10.29 -21.95 8.73
CA SER A 103 -9.42 -21.90 7.55
C SER A 103 -10.09 -21.56 6.23
N LEU A 104 -11.43 -21.50 6.18
CA LEU A 104 -12.21 -21.11 5.00
C LEU A 104 -12.75 -19.68 5.10
N GLU A 105 -12.57 -19.03 6.25
CA GLU A 105 -13.03 -17.67 6.52
C GLU A 105 -11.86 -16.69 6.44
N ASP A 106 -12.13 -15.52 5.85
CA ASP A 106 -11.11 -14.51 5.55
C ASP A 106 -11.42 -13.15 6.21
N LEU A 107 -12.63 -12.97 6.76
CA LEU A 107 -13.11 -11.68 7.26
C LEU A 107 -13.61 -11.74 8.71
N LYS A 108 -14.06 -12.90 9.18
CA LYS A 108 -14.57 -13.06 10.55
C LYS A 108 -13.44 -13.45 11.49
N SER A 109 -13.38 -12.79 12.64
CA SER A 109 -12.49 -13.20 13.72
C SER A 109 -13.03 -14.45 14.44
N THR A 110 -12.35 -14.90 15.50
CA THR A 110 -12.85 -15.96 16.39
C THR A 110 -14.03 -15.53 17.25
N ILE A 111 -14.42 -14.26 17.25
CA ILE A 111 -15.56 -13.73 18.00
C ILE A 111 -16.64 -13.22 17.03
N PRO A 112 -17.90 -13.69 17.15
CA PRO A 112 -19.01 -13.18 16.35
C PRO A 112 -19.20 -11.67 16.50
N GLY A 113 -19.40 -10.98 15.38
CA GLY A 113 -19.56 -9.52 15.34
C GLY A 113 -18.25 -8.72 15.29
N ILE A 114 -17.09 -9.38 15.45
CA ILE A 114 -15.78 -8.77 15.22
C ILE A 114 -15.19 -9.28 13.91
N TYR A 115 -14.88 -8.34 13.03
CA TYR A 115 -14.33 -8.60 11.71
C TYR A 115 -12.88 -8.11 11.65
N ILE A 116 -12.09 -8.79 10.83
CA ILE A 116 -10.67 -8.53 10.63
C ILE A 116 -10.41 -8.31 9.14
N THR A 117 -9.44 -7.47 8.82
CA THR A 117 -9.10 -7.15 7.44
C THR A 117 -7.68 -6.58 7.31
N GLY A 118 -7.05 -6.82 6.16
CA GLY A 118 -5.71 -6.34 5.83
C GLY A 118 -4.60 -7.12 6.54
N SER A 119 -3.44 -6.48 6.64
CA SER A 119 -2.20 -7.15 7.07
C SER A 119 -2.14 -7.54 8.55
N CYS A 120 -3.21 -7.31 9.31
CA CYS A 120 -3.30 -7.77 10.71
C CYS A 120 -3.60 -9.27 10.81
N GLN A 121 -4.02 -9.91 9.71
CA GLN A 121 -4.34 -11.33 9.61
C GLN A 121 -3.15 -12.18 9.13
N SER A 122 -2.35 -11.62 8.25
CA SER A 122 -1.18 -12.22 7.60
C SER A 122 -0.49 -11.17 6.72
N PRO A 123 0.72 -11.41 6.19
CA PRO A 123 1.28 -10.57 5.13
C PRO A 123 0.30 -10.47 3.96
N ASP A 124 -0.04 -9.23 3.57
CA ASP A 124 -1.06 -8.95 2.56
C ASP A 124 -0.63 -7.79 1.66
N ASP A 125 -1.23 -7.71 0.47
CA ASP A 125 -1.02 -6.59 -0.45
C ASP A 125 -2.14 -5.54 -0.34
N ILE A 126 -1.91 -4.36 -0.93
CA ILE A 126 -2.86 -3.25 -0.85
C ILE A 126 -4.19 -3.61 -1.54
N PRO A 127 -4.22 -4.11 -2.79
CA PRO A 127 -5.48 -4.44 -3.46
C PRO A 127 -6.34 -5.44 -2.68
N ASN A 128 -5.74 -6.51 -2.16
CA ASN A 128 -6.43 -7.54 -1.40
C ASN A 128 -6.91 -7.00 -0.05
N SER A 129 -6.09 -6.19 0.63
CA SER A 129 -6.49 -5.50 1.87
C SER A 129 -7.73 -4.61 1.65
N VAL A 130 -7.77 -3.84 0.55
CA VAL A 130 -8.91 -2.98 0.21
C VAL A 130 -10.16 -3.80 -0.12
N ALA A 131 -10.00 -4.90 -0.87
CA ALA A 131 -11.10 -5.80 -1.21
C ALA A 131 -11.70 -6.44 0.07
N LYS A 132 -10.84 -6.97 0.95
CA LYS A 132 -11.24 -7.51 2.25
C LYS A 132 -11.93 -6.46 3.11
N ALA A 133 -11.42 -5.23 3.14
CA ALA A 133 -11.98 -4.16 3.96
C ALA A 133 -13.42 -3.84 3.53
N SER A 134 -13.68 -3.86 2.22
CA SER A 134 -15.03 -3.71 1.67
C SER A 134 -15.96 -4.84 2.13
N GLY A 135 -15.46 -6.09 2.13
CA GLY A 135 -16.20 -7.25 2.64
C GLY A 135 -16.50 -7.16 4.14
N ALA A 136 -15.49 -6.81 4.95
CA ALA A 136 -15.64 -6.64 6.39
C ALA A 136 -16.63 -5.52 6.73
N ALA A 137 -16.59 -4.40 6.00
CA ALA A 137 -17.56 -3.32 6.14
C ALA A 137 -18.99 -3.77 5.81
N SER A 138 -19.16 -4.56 4.74
CA SER A 138 -20.46 -5.13 4.37
C SER A 138 -21.02 -6.06 5.45
N LEU A 139 -20.18 -6.92 6.04
CA LEU A 139 -20.58 -7.79 7.15
C LEU A 139 -20.93 -6.98 8.40
N ALA A 140 -20.13 -5.97 8.75
CA ALA A 140 -20.42 -5.09 9.88
C ALA A 140 -21.73 -4.31 9.69
N ALA A 141 -22.01 -3.85 8.47
CA ALA A 141 -23.23 -3.12 8.14
C ALA A 141 -24.51 -3.96 8.31
N GLN A 142 -24.42 -5.30 8.30
CA GLN A 142 -25.58 -6.16 8.58
C GLN A 142 -26.08 -6.04 10.02
N HIS A 143 -25.23 -5.57 10.94
CA HIS A 143 -25.59 -5.31 12.34
C HIS A 143 -26.00 -3.86 12.58
N ALA A 144 -25.90 -3.00 11.57
CA ALA A 144 -26.27 -1.60 11.72
C ALA A 144 -27.79 -1.48 11.88
N VAL A 145 -28.22 -0.82 12.95
CA VAL A 145 -29.61 -0.42 13.13
C VAL A 145 -29.91 0.83 12.31
N GLN A 146 -31.12 0.92 11.77
CA GLN A 146 -31.54 2.15 11.11
C GLN A 146 -31.58 3.28 12.13
N ILE A 147 -30.78 4.31 11.87
CA ILE A 147 -30.80 5.55 12.64
C ILE A 147 -32.17 6.23 12.43
N PRO A 148 -32.85 6.70 13.50
CA PRO A 148 -34.08 7.48 13.40
C PRO A 148 -33.91 8.68 12.48
N GLU A 149 -34.98 9.10 11.81
CA GLU A 149 -34.92 10.22 10.85
C GLU A 149 -34.42 11.51 11.48
N GLU A 150 -34.70 11.73 12.77
CA GLU A 150 -34.24 12.87 13.57
C GLU A 150 -32.72 12.94 13.72
N GLU A 151 -32.05 11.79 13.89
CA GLU A 151 -30.59 11.69 13.99
C GLU A 151 -29.89 11.73 12.62
N ARG A 152 -30.64 11.59 11.53
CA ARG A 152 -30.13 11.79 10.17
C ARG A 152 -30.09 13.26 9.75
N VAL A 153 -30.63 14.16 10.57
CA VAL A 153 -30.58 15.60 10.31
C VAL A 153 -29.16 16.08 10.52
N ILE A 154 -28.37 16.05 9.44
CA ILE A 154 -27.09 16.74 9.40
C ILE A 154 -27.41 18.23 9.25
N GLU A 155 -27.13 19.02 10.30
CA GLU A 155 -27.09 20.48 10.17
C GLU A 155 -25.92 20.84 9.25
N LEU A 156 -26.21 20.92 7.96
CA LEU A 156 -25.26 21.45 7.00
C LEU A 156 -25.04 22.93 7.31
N PRO A 157 -23.80 23.44 7.18
CA PRO A 157 -23.60 24.88 7.11
C PRO A 157 -24.51 25.44 6.02
N PRO A 158 -25.03 26.68 6.18
CA PRO A 158 -25.96 27.26 5.24
C PRO A 158 -25.42 27.13 3.81
N LEU A 159 -26.14 26.35 2.99
CA LEU A 159 -25.72 26.11 1.62
C LEU A 159 -25.60 27.45 0.92
N LYS A 160 -24.43 27.70 0.34
CA LYS A 160 -24.25 28.87 -0.52
C LYS A 160 -25.07 28.62 -1.79
N TYR A 161 -26.13 29.41 -1.98
CA TYR A 161 -26.89 29.38 -3.23
C TYR A 161 -25.96 29.71 -4.40
N VAL A 162 -25.95 28.84 -5.40
CA VAL A 162 -25.25 29.04 -6.67
C VAL A 162 -26.31 29.26 -7.75
N SER A 163 -26.31 30.45 -8.32
CA SER A 163 -27.19 30.81 -9.43
C SER A 163 -26.74 30.11 -10.71
N PRO A 164 -27.66 29.70 -11.61
CA PRO A 164 -27.29 29.28 -12.97
C PRO A 164 -26.54 30.34 -13.78
N PHE A 165 -26.55 31.59 -13.33
CA PHE A 165 -25.84 32.72 -13.93
C PHE A 165 -24.53 33.07 -13.21
N ASP A 166 -24.18 32.38 -12.13
CA ASP A 166 -22.89 32.60 -11.45
C ASP A 166 -21.75 32.07 -12.33
N GLU A 167 -20.62 32.77 -12.33
CA GLU A 167 -19.41 32.26 -12.96
C GLU A 167 -18.93 31.00 -12.22
N PRO A 168 -18.70 29.88 -12.94
CA PRO A 168 -18.16 28.68 -12.32
C PRO A 168 -16.83 28.95 -11.61
N ARG A 169 -16.61 28.29 -10.48
CA ARG A 169 -15.34 28.32 -9.76
C ARG A 169 -14.85 26.89 -9.61
N ILE A 170 -13.89 26.52 -10.45
CA ILE A 170 -13.38 25.16 -10.55
C ILE A 170 -12.10 25.06 -9.72
N GLY A 171 -12.07 24.09 -8.80
CA GLY A 171 -10.85 23.65 -8.11
C GLY A 171 -10.39 22.32 -8.69
N VAL A 172 -9.11 22.22 -9.07
CA VAL A 172 -8.53 21.00 -9.63
C VAL A 172 -7.41 20.48 -8.73
N PHE A 173 -7.48 19.20 -8.37
CA PHE A 173 -6.53 18.55 -7.47
C PHE A 173 -5.89 17.38 -8.23
N VAL A 174 -4.62 17.53 -8.59
CA VAL A 174 -3.88 16.57 -9.39
C VAL A 174 -3.12 15.64 -8.45
N CYS A 175 -3.50 14.36 -8.44
CA CYS A 175 -2.85 13.35 -7.61
C CYS A 175 -1.51 12.94 -8.21
N ASP A 176 -0.44 12.99 -7.41
CA ASP A 176 0.89 12.63 -7.85
C ASP A 176 1.13 11.11 -7.97
N CYS A 177 0.58 10.35 -7.02
CA CYS A 177 0.70 8.89 -6.86
C CYS A 177 2.03 8.23 -7.32
N GLY A 178 3.17 8.92 -7.20
CA GLY A 178 4.48 8.42 -7.58
C GLY A 178 4.53 7.86 -9.00
N VAL A 179 5.16 6.69 -9.17
CA VAL A 179 5.34 6.04 -10.48
C VAL A 179 4.03 5.74 -11.22
N ASN A 180 2.89 5.71 -10.52
CA ASN A 180 1.60 5.42 -11.16
C ASN A 180 1.05 6.60 -11.96
N ILE A 181 1.34 7.85 -11.58
CA ILE A 181 0.86 9.05 -12.28
C ILE A 181 2.04 9.94 -12.65
N ALA A 182 2.80 10.46 -11.67
CA ALA A 182 3.99 11.28 -11.89
C ALA A 182 5.09 10.57 -12.72
N GLY A 183 5.06 9.23 -12.78
CA GLY A 183 5.96 8.46 -13.66
C GLY A 183 5.64 8.59 -15.15
N TYR A 184 4.44 9.05 -15.52
CA TYR A 184 3.97 9.12 -16.92
C TYR A 184 3.69 10.55 -17.39
N MET A 185 3.51 11.50 -16.47
CA MET A 185 3.19 12.88 -16.81
C MET A 185 3.76 13.86 -15.78
N ASP A 186 4.15 15.05 -16.26
CA ASP A 186 4.60 16.15 -15.40
C ASP A 186 3.38 16.82 -14.75
N ASN A 187 3.12 16.44 -13.51
CA ASN A 187 2.00 16.98 -12.75
C ASN A 187 2.16 18.47 -12.42
N GLU A 188 3.40 18.99 -12.35
CA GLU A 188 3.64 20.42 -12.12
C GLU A 188 3.27 21.22 -13.38
N GLU A 189 3.73 20.78 -14.56
CA GLU A 189 3.37 21.39 -15.84
C GLU A 189 1.85 21.34 -16.06
N ILE A 190 1.21 20.21 -15.75
CA ILE A 190 -0.25 20.07 -15.86
C ILE A 190 -0.95 21.07 -14.94
N VAL A 191 -0.51 21.22 -13.69
CA VAL A 191 -1.10 22.18 -12.76
C VAL A 191 -0.96 23.61 -13.27
N GLU A 192 0.20 23.98 -13.81
CA GLU A 192 0.39 25.31 -14.41
C GLU A 192 -0.51 25.53 -15.63
N TYR A 193 -0.65 24.54 -16.50
CA TYR A 193 -1.60 24.59 -17.61
C TYR A 193 -3.05 24.75 -17.13
N LEU A 194 -3.46 23.97 -16.12
CA LEU A 194 -4.82 24.01 -15.57
C LEU A 194 -5.19 25.39 -15.04
N LYS A 195 -4.24 26.12 -14.43
CA LYS A 195 -4.46 27.50 -13.95
C LYS A 195 -4.80 28.49 -15.08
N THR A 196 -4.47 28.16 -16.34
CA THR A 196 -4.80 29.01 -17.49
C THR A 196 -6.21 28.79 -18.03
N LEU A 197 -6.88 27.72 -17.62
CA LEU A 197 -8.19 27.36 -18.16
C LEU A 197 -9.30 28.26 -17.61
N PRO A 198 -10.32 28.58 -18.42
CA PRO A 198 -11.45 29.39 -17.96
C PRO A 198 -12.08 28.80 -16.70
N ASN A 199 -12.38 29.67 -15.73
CA ASN A 199 -13.08 29.35 -14.48
C ASN A 199 -12.28 28.48 -13.49
N VAL A 200 -11.04 28.07 -13.79
CA VAL A 200 -10.16 27.41 -12.82
C VAL A 200 -9.58 28.45 -11.88
N VAL A 201 -10.10 28.49 -10.65
CA VAL A 201 -9.67 29.46 -9.62
C VAL A 201 -8.63 28.87 -8.68
N PHE A 202 -8.44 27.56 -8.72
CA PHE A 202 -7.48 26.85 -7.89
C PHE A 202 -7.02 25.57 -8.59
N ALA A 203 -5.72 25.33 -8.61
CA ALA A 203 -5.14 24.06 -9.03
C ALA A 203 -3.92 23.73 -8.18
N MET A 204 -3.83 22.49 -7.71
CA MET A 204 -2.68 22.01 -6.94
C MET A 204 -2.27 20.60 -7.31
N ASN A 205 -0.98 20.31 -7.18
CA ASN A 205 -0.45 18.96 -7.13
C ASN A 205 -0.48 18.49 -5.67
N ASN A 206 -0.90 17.25 -5.42
CA ASN A 206 -0.98 16.68 -4.10
C ASN A 206 -0.57 15.21 -4.08
N LYS A 207 0.14 14.80 -3.03
CA LYS A 207 0.51 13.39 -2.85
C LYS A 207 -0.68 12.60 -2.32
N TYR A 208 -0.99 11.49 -2.97
CA TYR A 208 -2.00 10.51 -2.54
C TYR A 208 -3.33 11.15 -2.14
N SER A 209 -4.15 11.60 -3.11
CA SER A 209 -5.48 12.20 -2.83
C SER A 209 -6.40 11.33 -1.97
N CYS A 210 -6.18 10.01 -1.99
CA CYS A 210 -6.93 9.06 -1.18
C CYS A 210 -6.51 9.03 0.30
N SER A 211 -5.37 9.62 0.66
CA SER A 211 -4.91 9.66 2.06
C SER A 211 -5.72 10.64 2.89
N GLU A 212 -5.94 10.30 4.17
CA GLU A 212 -6.68 11.15 5.12
C GLU A 212 -6.09 12.56 5.22
N GLN A 213 -4.75 12.65 5.28
CA GLN A 213 -4.04 13.94 5.34
C GLN A 213 -4.39 14.82 4.14
N THR A 214 -4.40 14.26 2.93
CA THR A 214 -4.66 15.04 1.74
C THR A 214 -6.15 15.35 1.57
N GLN A 215 -7.04 14.47 2.02
CA GLN A 215 -8.47 14.77 2.08
C GLN A 215 -8.76 15.96 3.00
N GLN A 216 -8.03 16.09 4.12
CA GLN A 216 -8.15 17.25 4.99
C GLN A 216 -7.65 18.53 4.30
N ILE A 217 -6.55 18.48 3.56
CA ILE A 217 -6.05 19.62 2.77
C ILE A 217 -7.05 20.04 1.68
N ILE A 218 -7.74 19.10 1.04
CA ILE A 218 -8.76 19.40 0.02
C ILE A 218 -10.00 20.05 0.65
N LYS A 219 -10.30 19.69 1.91
CA LYS A 219 -11.46 20.21 2.65
C LYS A 219 -11.24 21.64 3.13
N ASP A 220 -10.01 21.99 3.50
CA ASP A 220 -9.60 23.30 4.02
C ASP A 220 -9.48 24.36 2.91
#